data_AF-A0A7Z7QWV3-F1
#
_entry.id   AF-A0A7Z7QWV3-F1
#
_cell.length_a   1.000
_cell.length_b   1.000
_cell.length_c   1.000
_cell.angle_alpha   90.00
_cell.angle_beta   90.00
_cell.angle_gamma   90.00
#
_symmetry.space_group_name_H-M   'P 1'
#
loop_
_entity.id
_entity.type
_entity.pdbx_description
1 polymer ?
#
loop_
_entity_poly.entity_id
_entity_poly.type
_entity_poly.pdbx_seq_one_letter_code
_entity_poly.pdbx_strand_id
1 'polypeptide(L)'
;MTRLTINKIILPIITFIIFLGIWEMVIIIGHYQPVLLPGPALVGKSIWTFIVTGEIFQHLAISLWRFVAGFVVALLVAIPLGFLLGRNRWLYNAIEPLFQLIRPISPIAWAPFVVLWFGIGSLPAIAIIFYRCFFSNCVQYH
;
A
#
# COMPACT_ATOMS: atom_id res chain seq x y z
N MET A 1 21.13 20.14 31.86
CA MET A 1 19.99 19.82 30.97
C MET A 1 20.39 19.33 29.57
N THR A 2 21.65 19.44 29.13
CA THR A 2 22.11 19.03 27.78
C THR A 2 22.44 17.53 27.60
N ARG A 3 22.95 16.84 28.64
CA ARG A 3 23.29 15.40 28.54
C ARG A 3 22.09 14.46 28.36
N LEU A 4 20.92 14.83 28.90
CA LEU A 4 19.71 14.00 28.81
C LEU A 4 19.13 13.98 27.38
N THR A 5 19.28 15.07 26.62
CA THR A 5 18.82 15.18 25.22
C THR A 5 19.79 14.50 24.26
N ILE A 6 21.10 14.63 24.50
CA ILE A 6 22.15 13.98 23.69
C ILE A 6 22.01 12.45 23.75
N ASN A 7 21.82 11.88 24.94
CA ASN A 7 21.63 10.44 25.10
C ASN A 7 20.32 9.96 24.45
N LYS A 8 19.25 10.76 24.49
CA LYS A 8 17.97 10.41 23.82
C LYS A 8 18.07 10.29 22.30
N ILE A 9 19.05 10.92 21.67
CA ILE A 9 19.24 10.88 20.21
C ILE A 9 20.34 9.88 19.84
N ILE A 10 21.44 9.85 20.60
CA ILE A 10 22.58 8.98 20.34
C ILE A 10 22.25 7.51 20.58
N LEU A 11 21.54 7.16 21.66
CA LEU A 11 21.21 5.76 21.94
C LEU A 11 20.38 5.11 20.83
N PRO A 12 19.29 5.71 20.31
CA PRO A 12 18.53 5.16 19.18
C PRO A 12 19.34 5.01 17.90
N ILE A 13 20.25 5.94 17.61
CA ILE A 13 21.10 5.88 16.42
C ILE A 13 22.08 4.71 16.55
N ILE A 14 22.71 4.54 17.72
CA ILE A 14 23.64 3.43 17.96
C ILE A 14 22.90 2.09 17.88
N THR A 15 21.73 1.95 18.51
CA THR A 15 20.96 0.70 18.42
C THR A 15 20.52 0.41 16.99
N PHE A 16 20.16 1.43 16.21
CA PHE A 16 19.82 1.28 14.80
C PHE A 16 21.02 0.83 13.97
N ILE A 17 22.20 1.42 14.17
CA ILE A 17 23.43 1.02 13.48
C ILE A 17 23.83 -0.41 13.84
N ILE A 18 23.75 -0.80 15.12
CA ILE A 18 24.03 -2.16 15.57
C ILE A 18 23.05 -3.14 14.91
N PHE A 19 21.77 -2.80 14.85
CA PHE A 19 20.77 -3.60 14.16
C PHE A 19 21.10 -3.80 12.68
N LEU A 20 21.48 -2.74 11.96
CA LEU A 20 21.90 -2.84 10.55
C LEU A 20 23.14 -3.72 10.40
N GLY A 21 24.12 -3.60 11.30
CA GLY A 21 25.32 -4.44 11.30
C GLY A 21 25.01 -5.92 11.54
N ILE A 22 24.13 -6.22 12.49
CA ILE A 22 23.64 -7.60 12.73
C ILE A 22 22.91 -8.12 11.50
N TRP A 23 22.06 -7.32 10.88
CA TRP A 23 21.32 -7.71 9.68
C TRP A 23 22.24 -8.06 8.51
N GLU A 24 23.23 -7.22 8.23
CA GLU A 24 24.25 -7.49 7.20
C GLU A 24 25.04 -8.77 7.54
N MET A 25 25.44 -8.96 8.80
CA MET A 25 26.15 -10.17 9.23
C MET A 25 25.30 -11.44 9.05
N VAL A 26 24.01 -11.40 9.38
CA VAL A 26 23.09 -12.54 9.19
C VAL A 26 22.98 -12.92 7.72
N ILE A 27 22.98 -11.94 6.81
CA ILE A 27 22.92 -12.19 5.37
C ILE A 27 24.21 -12.82 4.85
N ILE A 28 25.36 -12.29 5.27
CA ILE A 28 26.68 -12.80 4.87
C ILE A 28 26.88 -14.24 5.36
N ILE A 29 26.55 -14.53 6.62
CA ILE A 29 26.73 -15.87 7.22
C ILE A 29 25.70 -16.85 6.65
N GLY A 30 24.45 -16.42 6.47
CA GLY A 30 23.35 -17.27 6.03
C GLY A 30 23.34 -17.60 4.53
N HIS A 31 24.20 -16.96 3.72
CA HIS A 31 24.27 -17.15 2.26
C HIS A 31 22.90 -17.01 1.56
N TYR A 32 22.04 -16.13 2.07
CA TYR A 32 20.72 -15.91 1.51
C TYR A 32 20.83 -15.30 0.10
N GLN A 33 19.97 -15.75 -0.82
CA GLN A 33 19.93 -15.16 -2.14
C GLN A 33 19.53 -13.68 -2.04
N PRO A 34 20.24 -12.76 -2.72
CA PRO A 34 19.97 -11.32 -2.65
C PRO A 34 18.54 -10.91 -3.07
N VAL A 35 17.85 -11.78 -3.80
CA VAL A 35 16.44 -11.63 -4.20
C VAL A 35 15.48 -11.80 -3.03
N LEU A 36 15.80 -12.67 -2.06
CA LEU A 36 14.95 -12.97 -0.90
C LEU A 36 15.26 -12.03 0.28
N LEU A 37 16.54 -11.70 0.48
CA LEU A 37 17.02 -10.86 1.58
C LEU A 37 18.16 -9.96 1.10
N PRO A 38 17.88 -8.80 0.50
CA PRO A 38 18.91 -7.84 0.13
C PRO A 38 19.51 -7.21 1.39
N GLY A 39 20.84 -7.19 1.48
CA GLY A 39 21.55 -6.52 2.58
C GLY A 39 21.35 -5.01 2.58
N PRO A 40 21.39 -4.35 3.75
CA PRO A 40 21.27 -2.90 3.86
C PRO A 40 22.27 -2.14 2.96
N ALA A 41 23.47 -2.69 2.72
CA ALA A 41 24.44 -2.10 1.78
C ALA A 41 23.94 -2.12 0.31
N LEU A 42 23.33 -3.23 -0.10
CA LEU A 42 22.74 -3.37 -1.44
C LEU A 42 21.52 -2.45 -1.61
N VAL A 43 20.68 -2.33 -0.57
CA VAL A 43 19.56 -1.39 -0.56
C VAL A 43 20.04 0.04 -0.74
N GLY A 44 21.09 0.45 -0.01
CA GLY A 44 21.68 1.79 -0.15
C GLY A 44 22.21 2.06 -1.56
N LYS A 45 22.88 1.08 -2.19
CA LYS A 45 23.36 1.20 -3.57
C LYS A 45 22.21 1.32 -4.57
N SER A 46 21.15 0.53 -4.41
CA SER A 46 19.96 0.61 -5.27
C SER A 46 19.25 1.96 -5.14
N ILE A 47 19.10 2.48 -3.91
CA ILE A 47 18.55 3.81 -3.68
C ILE A 47 19.39 4.87 -4.39
N TRP A 48 20.72 4.85 -4.22
CA TRP A 48 21.61 5.79 -4.89
C TRP A 48 21.48 5.69 -6.42
N THR A 49 21.41 4.48 -6.95
CA THR A 49 21.24 4.23 -8.38
C THR A 49 19.93 4.83 -8.88
N PHE A 50 18.81 4.57 -8.21
CA PHE A 50 17.51 5.13 -8.59
C PHE A 50 17.46 6.67 -8.51
N ILE A 51 18.17 7.27 -7.55
CA ILE A 51 18.29 8.74 -7.45
C ILE A 51 19.05 9.29 -8.67
N VAL A 52 20.19 8.67 -9.02
CA VAL A 52 21.05 9.14 -10.12
C VAL A 52 20.42 8.87 -11.48
N THR A 53 19.74 7.73 -11.68
CA THR A 53 19.05 7.39 -12.94
C THR A 53 17.75 8.16 -13.13
N GLY A 54 17.20 8.76 -12.07
CA GLY A 54 15.90 9.44 -12.12
C GLY A 54 14.70 8.48 -12.23
N GLU A 55 14.92 7.16 -12.18
CA GLU A 55 13.87 6.13 -12.26
C GLU A 55 12.87 6.23 -11.11
N ILE A 56 13.24 6.87 -9.99
CA ILE A 56 12.31 7.16 -8.89
C ILE A 56 11.07 7.88 -9.41
N PHE A 57 11.23 8.86 -10.30
CA PHE A 57 10.10 9.61 -10.85
C PHE A 57 9.20 8.73 -11.71
N GLN A 58 9.77 7.78 -12.45
CA GLN A 58 8.98 6.82 -13.25
C GLN A 58 8.21 5.87 -12.35
N HIS A 59 8.85 5.28 -11.33
CA HIS A 59 8.19 4.41 -10.37
C HIS A 59 7.08 5.13 -9.60
N LEU A 60 7.33 6.38 -9.22
CA LEU A 60 6.36 7.23 -8.54
C LEU A 60 5.20 7.56 -9.48
N ALA A 61 5.47 7.97 -10.73
CA ALA A 61 4.44 8.26 -11.72
C ALA A 61 3.55 7.04 -12.02
N ILE A 62 4.13 5.84 -12.16
CA ILE A 62 3.37 4.61 -12.38
C ILE A 62 2.48 4.29 -11.17
N SER A 63 3.00 4.46 -9.96
CA SER A 63 2.23 4.23 -8.73
C SER A 63 1.09 5.23 -8.59
N LEU A 64 1.37 6.51 -8.86
CA LEU A 64 0.39 7.58 -8.83
C LEU A 64 -0.69 7.40 -9.90
N TRP A 65 -0.29 7.01 -11.11
CA TRP A 65 -1.21 6.72 -12.21
C TRP A 65 -2.20 5.62 -11.83
N ARG A 66 -1.72 4.51 -11.26
CA ARG A 66 -2.57 3.40 -10.79
C ARG A 66 -3.57 3.89 -9.72
N PHE A 67 -3.10 4.73 -8.80
CA PHE A 67 -3.95 5.32 -7.78
C PHE A 67 -5.04 6.22 -8.36
N VAL A 68 -4.65 7.17 -9.21
CA VAL A 68 -5.59 8.11 -9.85
C VAL A 68 -6.60 7.36 -10.73
N ALA A 69 -6.14 6.40 -11.54
CA ALA A 69 -7.01 5.61 -12.39
C ALA A 69 -8.05 4.83 -11.57
N GLY A 70 -7.64 4.13 -10.52
CA GLY A 70 -8.56 3.40 -9.64
C GLY A 70 -9.51 4.32 -8.89
N PHE A 71 -9.02 5.47 -8.42
CA PHE A 71 -9.81 6.47 -7.72
C PHE A 71 -10.88 7.12 -8.61
N VAL A 72 -10.52 7.53 -9.82
CA VAL A 72 -11.46 8.15 -10.78
C VAL A 72 -12.58 7.17 -11.14
N VAL A 73 -12.23 5.91 -11.45
CA VAL A 73 -13.25 4.87 -11.73
C VAL A 73 -14.13 4.64 -10.51
N ALA A 74 -13.56 4.63 -9.30
CA ALA A 74 -14.32 4.48 -8.07
C ALA A 74 -15.30 5.64 -7.86
N LEU A 75 -14.90 6.89 -8.08
CA LEU A 75 -15.80 8.04 -7.96
C LEU A 75 -16.95 7.98 -8.98
N LEU A 76 -16.64 7.67 -10.23
CA LEU A 76 -17.64 7.58 -11.30
C LEU A 76 -18.72 6.52 -11.02
N VAL A 77 -18.39 5.47 -10.25
CA VAL A 77 -19.33 4.39 -9.92
C VAL A 77 -19.97 4.60 -8.54
N ALA A 78 -19.19 5.00 -7.54
CA ALA A 78 -19.64 5.16 -6.16
C ALA A 78 -20.56 6.37 -5.99
N ILE A 79 -20.31 7.49 -6.69
CA ILE A 79 -21.15 8.69 -6.55
C ILE A 79 -22.58 8.43 -7.05
N PRO A 80 -22.81 7.90 -8.27
CA PRO A 80 -24.17 7.60 -8.72
C PRO A 80 -24.85 6.54 -7.87
N LEU A 81 -24.14 5.47 -7.49
CA LEU A 81 -24.72 4.41 -6.65
C LEU A 81 -25.06 4.91 -5.25
N GLY A 82 -24.14 5.63 -4.59
CA GLY A 82 -24.37 6.23 -3.28
C GLY A 82 -25.54 7.23 -3.32
N PHE A 83 -25.65 8.03 -4.37
CA PHE A 83 -26.78 8.93 -4.57
C PHE A 83 -28.12 8.18 -4.73
N LEU A 84 -28.15 7.11 -5.53
CA LEU A 84 -29.35 6.28 -5.73
C LEU A 84 -29.78 5.58 -4.43
N LEU A 85 -28.83 5.04 -3.68
CA LEU A 85 -29.06 4.37 -2.40
C LEU A 85 -29.52 5.38 -1.32
N GLY A 86 -28.92 6.57 -1.29
CA GLY A 86 -29.31 7.63 -0.37
C GLY A 86 -30.72 8.18 -0.66
N ARG A 87 -31.16 8.18 -1.93
CA ARG A 87 -32.50 8.64 -2.30
C ARG A 87 -33.60 7.62 -1.96
N ASN A 88 -33.31 6.32 -2.03
CA ASN A 88 -34.32 5.27 -1.87
C ASN A 88 -34.01 4.34 -0.68
N ARG A 89 -34.68 4.59 0.45
CA ARG A 89 -34.56 3.79 1.68
C ARG A 89 -34.85 2.29 1.48
N TRP A 90 -35.77 1.94 0.59
CA TRP A 90 -36.09 0.52 0.34
C TRP A 90 -34.92 -0.20 -0.35
N LEU A 91 -34.29 0.46 -1.32
CA LEU A 91 -33.12 -0.07 -2.03
C LEU A 91 -31.90 -0.16 -1.11
N TYR A 92 -31.71 0.83 -0.24
CA TYR A 92 -30.66 0.80 0.78
C TYR A 92 -30.81 -0.40 1.71
N ASN A 93 -32.00 -0.60 2.31
CA ASN A 93 -32.24 -1.71 3.24
C ASN A 93 -32.05 -3.10 2.60
N ALA A 94 -32.27 -3.22 1.29
CA ALA A 94 -32.07 -4.47 0.56
C ALA A 94 -30.59 -4.81 0.33
N ILE A 95 -29.74 -3.79 0.10
CA ILE A 95 -28.33 -3.96 -0.26
C ILE A 95 -27.41 -3.83 0.96
N GLU A 96 -27.86 -3.14 2.00
CA GLU A 96 -27.13 -2.95 3.26
C GLU A 96 -26.54 -4.25 3.84
N PRO A 97 -27.27 -5.38 3.92
CA PRO A 97 -26.70 -6.64 4.43
C PRO A 97 -25.51 -7.13 3.60
N LEU A 98 -25.56 -6.97 2.27
CA LEU A 98 -24.46 -7.34 1.39
C LEU A 98 -23.22 -6.46 1.64
N PHE A 99 -23.42 -5.16 1.84
CA PHE A 99 -22.32 -4.26 2.19
C PHE A 99 -21.71 -4.60 3.55
N GLN A 100 -22.53 -4.94 4.55
CA GLN A 100 -22.05 -5.35 5.87
C GLN A 100 -21.22 -6.64 5.82
N LEU A 101 -21.56 -7.58 4.92
CA LEU A 101 -20.78 -8.81 4.72
C LEU A 101 -19.42 -8.55 4.05
N ILE A 102 -19.37 -7.65 3.08
CA ILE A 102 -18.16 -7.41 2.28
C ILE A 102 -17.22 -6.42 2.99
N ARG A 103 -17.74 -5.47 3.77
CA ARG A 103 -16.98 -4.42 4.46
C ARG A 103 -15.83 -4.91 5.35
N PRO A 104 -15.93 -5.97 6.16
CA PRO A 104 -14.84 -6.42 7.03
C PRO A 104 -13.68 -7.08 6.25
N ILE A 105 -13.87 -7.40 4.97
CA ILE A 105 -12.83 -8.04 4.17
C ILE A 105 -11.79 -7.00 3.78
N SER A 106 -10.56 -7.21 4.25
CA SER A 106 -9.43 -6.34 3.89
C SER A 106 -9.23 -6.32 2.37
N PRO A 107 -8.99 -5.15 1.74
CA PRO A 107 -8.68 -5.06 0.30
C PRO A 107 -7.49 -5.94 -0.13
N ILE A 108 -6.54 -6.20 0.77
CA ILE A 108 -5.38 -7.06 0.49
C ILE A 108 -5.77 -8.52 0.35
N ALA A 109 -6.83 -8.99 1.03
CA ALA A 109 -7.32 -10.37 0.90
C ALA A 109 -7.85 -10.67 -0.51
N TRP A 110 -8.23 -9.63 -1.26
CA TRP A 110 -8.66 -9.74 -2.65
C TRP A 110 -7.50 -9.86 -3.64
N ALA A 111 -6.27 -9.50 -3.25
CA ALA A 111 -5.11 -9.51 -4.13
C ALA A 111 -4.94 -10.82 -4.93
N PRO A 112 -4.97 -12.02 -4.33
CA PRO A 112 -4.81 -13.27 -5.11
C PRO A 112 -5.93 -13.45 -6.14
N PHE A 113 -7.19 -13.20 -5.79
CA PHE A 113 -8.32 -13.37 -6.71
C PHE A 113 -8.25 -12.40 -7.89
N VAL A 114 -7.91 -11.14 -7.62
CA VAL A 114 -7.79 -10.11 -8.64
C VAL A 114 -6.62 -10.42 -9.59
N VAL A 115 -5.49 -10.88 -9.07
CA VAL A 115 -4.34 -11.31 -9.90
C VAL A 115 -4.71 -12.54 -10.74
N LEU A 116 -5.52 -13.47 -10.23
CA LEU A 116 -5.99 -14.62 -11.01
C LEU A 116 -6.90 -14.21 -12.17
N TRP A 117 -7.78 -13.23 -11.99
CA TRP A 117 -8.68 -12.76 -13.05
C TRP A 117 -8.02 -11.82 -14.06
N PHE A 118 -7.21 -10.88 -13.60
CA PHE A 118 -6.64 -9.83 -14.43
C PHE A 118 -5.17 -10.04 -14.81
N GLY A 119 -4.54 -11.09 -14.26
CA GLY A 119 -3.12 -11.36 -14.43
C GLY A 119 -2.22 -10.46 -13.58
N ILE A 120 -0.92 -10.59 -13.78
CA ILE A 120 0.11 -9.78 -13.11
C ILE A 120 0.27 -8.46 -13.89
N GLY A 121 0.21 -7.32 -13.19
CA GLY A 121 0.40 -6.02 -13.84
C GLY A 121 -0.12 -4.84 -13.02
N SER A 122 -0.57 -3.79 -13.71
CA SER A 122 -1.17 -2.58 -13.10
C SER A 122 -2.65 -2.76 -12.75
N LEU A 123 -3.37 -3.62 -13.48
CA LEU A 123 -4.80 -3.87 -13.31
C LEU A 123 -5.17 -4.35 -11.91
N PRO A 124 -4.43 -5.28 -11.26
CA PRO A 124 -4.77 -5.71 -9.91
C PRO A 124 -4.66 -4.59 -8.88
N ALA A 125 -3.62 -3.75 -8.99
CA ALA A 125 -3.47 -2.60 -8.11
C ALA A 125 -4.64 -1.62 -8.28
N ILE A 126 -5.04 -1.33 -9.53
CA ILE A 126 -6.16 -0.46 -9.84
C ILE A 126 -7.47 -1.02 -9.27
N ALA A 127 -7.73 -2.33 -9.42
CA ALA A 127 -8.94 -2.96 -8.91
C ALA A 127 -9.03 -2.96 -7.37
N ILE A 128 -7.91 -3.17 -6.67
CA ILE A 128 -7.85 -3.09 -5.21
C ILE A 128 -8.09 -1.65 -4.73
N ILE A 129 -7.49 -0.67 -5.41
CA ILE A 129 -7.71 0.76 -5.13
C ILE A 129 -9.17 1.11 -5.38
N PHE A 130 -9.74 0.66 -6.49
CA PHE A 130 -11.16 0.82 -6.81
C PHE A 130 -12.03 0.25 -5.69
N TYR A 131 -11.82 -0.99 -5.27
CA TYR A 131 -12.57 -1.62 -4.18
C TYR A 131 -12.50 -0.79 -2.90
N ARG A 132 -11.28 -0.41 -2.49
CA ARG A 132 -11.07 0.40 -1.28
C ARG A 132 -11.79 1.76 -1.35
N CYS A 133 -11.65 2.47 -2.47
CA CYS A 133 -12.27 3.78 -2.67
C CYS A 133 -13.78 3.69 -2.84
N PHE A 134 -14.30 2.65 -3.52
CA PHE A 134 -15.73 2.45 -3.74
C PHE A 134 -16.48 2.33 -2.41
N PHE A 135 -16.04 1.41 -1.53
CA PHE A 135 -16.67 1.21 -0.22
C PHE A 135 -16.48 2.42 0.70
N SER A 136 -15.32 3.07 0.65
CA SER A 136 -15.06 4.30 1.43
C SER A 136 -15.93 5.49 1.00
N ASN A 137 -16.27 5.64 -0.28
CA ASN A 137 -17.08 6.78 -0.74
C ASN A 137 -18.59 6.48 -0.73
N CYS A 138 -19.00 5.23 -0.94
CA CYS A 138 -20.41 4.87 -0.99
C CYS A 138 -21.06 4.75 0.39
N VAL A 139 -20.31 4.27 1.40
CA VAL A 139 -20.90 3.81 2.68
C VAL A 139 -20.59 4.74 3.87
N GLN A 140 -19.65 5.68 3.76
CA GLN A 140 -19.21 6.52 4.89
C GLN A 140 -20.25 7.56 5.35
N TYR A 141 -21.36 7.75 4.63
CA TYR A 141 -22.33 8.82 4.90
C TYR A 141 -23.44 8.47 5.91
N HIS A 142 -23.34 7.35 6.63
CA HIS A 142 -24.25 7.01 7.74
C HIS A 142 -23.47 6.48 8.95
#